data_AF-A0A023FVK6-F1
#
_entry.id   AF-A0A023FVK6-F1
#
_cell.length_a   1.000
_cell.length_b   1.000
_cell.length_c   1.000
_cell.angle_alpha   90.00
_cell.angle_beta   90.00
_cell.angle_gamma   90.00
#
_symmetry.space_group_name_H-M   'P 1'
#
loop_
_entity.id
_entity.type
_entity.pdbx_description
1 polymer ?
#
loop_
_entity_poly.entity_id
_entity_poly.type
_entity_poly.pdbx_seq_one_letter_code
_entity_poly.pdbx_strand_id
1 'polypeptide(L)'
;WWRGCLSRRAKVHVGLLAVGLAFQGFLGWFMVKSGLQDQPHVSQYRLAAHLGTALAWYSLAFWSGLSHLTARPGPTTALLSAAMHRGIHGVLGLVFVTAMSGAIVAGLRAGLVYNSFPKMADRWVPSDIMALEPKLSNFTENPTTAQFDHRILGESVVVVVTGLWLWGRKQPLPPRAKKALHCLLAAAWLQATLGVSTLLTYVPVSLASSHQAGAVTLLSVALWLAHELKLLRRIPK
;
A
#
# COMPACT_ATOMS: atom_id res chain seq x y z
N TRP A 1 -30.27 -9.27 -2.63
CA TRP A 1 -30.99 -8.64 -3.75
C TRP A 1 -32.44 -9.10 -3.84
N TRP A 2 -32.67 -10.41 -3.92
CA TRP A 2 -33.98 -11.04 -4.10
C TRP A 2 -34.96 -10.85 -2.93
N ARG A 3 -34.46 -10.84 -1.68
CA ARG A 3 -35.27 -10.61 -0.47
C ARG A 3 -35.62 -9.14 -0.17
N GLY A 4 -35.31 -8.19 -1.06
CA GLY A 4 -35.63 -6.77 -0.87
C GLY A 4 -34.84 -6.02 0.23
N CYS A 5 -34.04 -6.70 1.07
CA CYS A 5 -33.37 -6.12 2.24
C CYS A 5 -32.29 -5.05 1.97
N LEU A 6 -31.92 -4.81 0.70
CA LEU A 6 -30.88 -3.84 0.34
C LEU A 6 -31.51 -2.59 -0.28
N SER A 7 -31.11 -1.42 0.23
CA SER A 7 -31.45 -0.13 -0.40
C SER A 7 -30.89 -0.05 -1.84
N ARG A 8 -31.45 0.81 -2.68
CA ARG A 8 -30.96 1.02 -4.06
C ARG A 8 -29.47 1.35 -4.11
N ARG A 9 -29.01 2.21 -3.19
CA ARG A 9 -27.59 2.57 -3.06
C ARG A 9 -26.73 1.38 -2.64
N ALA A 10 -27.20 0.56 -1.70
CA ALA A 10 -26.48 -0.64 -1.27
C ALA A 10 -26.38 -1.67 -2.41
N LYS A 11 -27.45 -1.84 -3.21
CA LYS A 11 -27.43 -2.71 -4.40
C LYS A 11 -26.37 -2.27 -5.42
N VAL A 12 -26.27 -0.97 -5.70
CA VAL A 12 -25.23 -0.43 -6.61
C VAL A 12 -23.82 -0.68 -6.06
N HIS A 13 -23.56 -0.38 -4.78
CA HIS A 13 -22.25 -0.63 -4.19
C HIS A 13 -21.85 -2.11 -4.21
N VAL A 14 -22.77 -3.02 -3.84
CA VAL A 14 -22.52 -4.47 -3.89
C VAL A 14 -22.27 -4.92 -5.33
N GLY A 15 -23.02 -4.40 -6.30
CA GLY A 15 -22.80 -4.67 -7.72
C GLY A 15 -21.40 -4.25 -8.17
N LEU A 16 -20.94 -3.05 -7.82
CA LEU A 16 -19.59 -2.57 -8.15
C LEU A 16 -18.49 -3.44 -7.52
N LEU A 17 -18.66 -3.85 -6.26
CA LEU A 17 -17.73 -4.77 -5.60
C LEU A 17 -17.71 -6.14 -6.29
N ALA A 18 -18.86 -6.66 -6.72
CA ALA A 18 -18.93 -7.93 -7.45
C ALA A 18 -18.24 -7.85 -8.82
N VAL A 19 -18.45 -6.76 -9.59
CA VAL A 19 -17.75 -6.53 -10.86
C VAL A 19 -16.24 -6.45 -10.63
N GLY A 20 -15.80 -5.71 -9.62
CA GLY A 20 -14.38 -5.61 -9.30
C GLY A 20 -13.76 -6.96 -8.91
N LEU A 21 -14.49 -7.81 -8.18
CA LEU A 21 -14.05 -9.16 -7.83
C LEU A 21 -13.94 -10.07 -9.07
N ALA A 22 -14.91 -10.01 -9.98
CA ALA A 22 -14.85 -10.74 -11.24
C ALA A 22 -13.65 -10.26 -12.11
N PHE A 23 -13.40 -8.96 -12.12
CA PHE A 23 -12.24 -8.38 -12.80
C PHE A 23 -10.91 -8.84 -12.18
N GLN A 24 -10.84 -9.01 -10.86
CA GLN A 24 -9.68 -9.64 -10.21
C GLN A 24 -9.47 -11.08 -10.70
N GLY A 25 -10.53 -11.88 -10.80
CA GLY A 25 -10.44 -13.23 -11.36
C GLY A 25 -9.90 -13.22 -12.79
N PHE A 26 -10.37 -12.30 -13.63
CA PHE A 26 -9.87 -12.10 -15.00
C PHE A 26 -8.38 -11.72 -15.02
N LEU A 27 -7.95 -10.73 -14.22
CA LEU A 27 -6.55 -10.32 -14.17
C LEU A 27 -5.65 -11.41 -13.61
N GLY A 28 -6.11 -12.19 -12.63
CA GLY A 28 -5.36 -13.33 -12.08
C GLY A 28 -5.13 -14.40 -13.15
N TRP A 29 -6.15 -14.73 -13.94
CA TRP A 29 -5.99 -15.62 -15.10
C TRP A 29 -5.03 -15.02 -16.15
N PHE A 30 -5.19 -13.75 -16.52
CA PHE A 30 -4.32 -13.06 -17.48
C PHE A 30 -2.85 -13.05 -17.04
N MET A 31 -2.61 -12.93 -15.73
CA MET A 31 -1.27 -12.95 -15.13
C MET A 31 -0.57 -14.30 -15.30
N VAL A 32 -1.30 -15.42 -15.21
CA VAL A 32 -0.74 -16.79 -15.28
C VAL A 32 -0.79 -17.37 -16.70
N LYS A 33 -1.72 -16.93 -17.56
CA LYS A 33 -1.92 -17.47 -18.91
C LYS A 33 -0.64 -17.50 -19.75
N SER A 34 0.20 -16.46 -19.65
CA SER A 34 1.47 -16.39 -20.38
C SER A 34 2.56 -17.33 -19.86
N GLY A 35 2.46 -17.80 -18.62
CA GLY A 35 3.42 -18.74 -18.03
C GLY A 35 3.20 -20.19 -18.49
N LEU A 36 2.14 -20.44 -19.26
CA LEU A 36 1.80 -21.74 -19.83
C LEU A 36 2.50 -22.04 -21.17
N GLN A 37 3.35 -21.11 -21.66
CA GLN A 37 4.22 -21.29 -22.83
C GLN A 37 5.68 -21.17 -22.36
N ASP A 38 6.34 -22.31 -22.16
CA ASP A 38 7.79 -22.58 -21.99
C ASP A 38 8.65 -21.74 -21.00
N GLN A 39 8.13 -20.67 -20.40
CA GLN A 39 8.76 -19.93 -19.31
C GLN A 39 7.71 -19.47 -18.29
N PRO A 40 7.70 -20.00 -17.05
CA PRO A 40 6.71 -19.67 -16.02
C PRO A 40 6.97 -18.30 -15.36
N HIS A 41 7.28 -17.28 -16.15
CA HIS A 41 7.55 -15.92 -15.66
C HIS A 41 6.34 -15.01 -15.86
N VAL A 42 5.89 -14.42 -14.75
CA VAL A 42 4.87 -13.38 -14.76
C VAL A 42 5.55 -12.04 -14.98
N SER A 43 5.13 -11.30 -16.02
CA SER A 43 5.62 -9.95 -16.25
C SER A 43 5.30 -9.06 -15.04
N GLN A 44 6.29 -8.27 -14.62
CA GLN A 44 6.19 -7.27 -13.56
C GLN A 44 5.02 -6.31 -13.77
N TYR A 45 4.68 -5.97 -15.01
CA TYR A 45 3.52 -5.13 -15.33
C TYR A 45 2.19 -5.82 -15.00
N ARG A 46 2.07 -7.12 -15.31
CA ARG A 46 0.87 -7.89 -14.99
C ARG A 46 0.71 -8.08 -13.50
N LEU A 47 1.82 -8.38 -12.81
CA LEU A 47 1.82 -8.51 -11.35
C LEU A 47 1.45 -7.19 -10.68
N ALA A 48 2.03 -6.07 -11.11
CA ALA A 48 1.70 -4.74 -10.60
C ALA A 48 0.25 -4.33 -10.90
N ALA A 49 -0.26 -4.63 -12.10
CA ALA A 49 -1.65 -4.36 -12.46
C ALA A 49 -2.63 -5.19 -11.62
N HIS A 50 -2.37 -6.48 -11.44
CA HIS A 50 -3.20 -7.35 -10.61
C HIS A 50 -3.18 -6.89 -9.15
N LEU A 51 -2.00 -6.69 -8.55
CA LEU A 51 -1.88 -6.21 -7.18
C LEU A 51 -2.52 -4.83 -7.00
N GLY A 52 -2.23 -3.87 -7.88
CA GLY A 52 -2.74 -2.50 -7.77
C GLY A 52 -4.26 -2.43 -7.82
N THR A 53 -4.87 -3.19 -8.73
CA THR A 53 -6.33 -3.28 -8.83
C THR A 53 -6.94 -4.06 -7.66
N ALA A 54 -6.25 -5.08 -7.14
CA ALA A 54 -6.66 -5.79 -5.92
C ALA A 54 -6.64 -4.88 -4.69
N LEU A 55 -5.58 -4.08 -4.52
CA LEU A 55 -5.45 -3.10 -3.42
C LEU A 55 -6.51 -1.99 -3.53
N ALA A 56 -6.81 -1.51 -4.73
CA ALA A 56 -7.86 -0.52 -4.94
C ALA A 56 -9.24 -1.08 -4.59
N TRP A 57 -9.55 -2.29 -5.08
CA TRP A 57 -10.79 -3.00 -4.74
C TRP A 57 -10.90 -3.26 -3.24
N TYR A 58 -9.82 -3.77 -2.62
CA TYR A 58 -9.72 -4.02 -1.19
C TYR A 58 -9.96 -2.73 -0.40
N SER A 59 -9.34 -1.62 -0.79
CA SER A 59 -9.49 -0.34 -0.12
C SER A 59 -10.94 0.14 -0.12
N LEU A 60 -11.65 -0.01 -1.24
CA LEU A 60 -13.07 0.32 -1.36
C LEU A 60 -13.94 -0.60 -0.48
N ALA A 61 -13.69 -1.91 -0.52
CA ALA A 61 -14.41 -2.89 0.29
C ALA A 61 -14.20 -2.65 1.79
N PHE A 62 -12.95 -2.44 2.21
CA PHE A 62 -12.56 -2.18 3.58
C PHE A 62 -13.16 -0.87 4.09
N TRP A 63 -13.08 0.21 3.30
CA TRP A 63 -13.70 1.49 3.63
C TRP A 63 -15.23 1.40 3.76
N SER A 64 -15.87 0.63 2.87
CA SER A 64 -17.31 0.36 2.95
C SER A 64 -17.65 -0.41 4.22
N GLY A 65 -16.87 -1.45 4.55
CA GLY A 65 -17.00 -2.23 5.79
C GLY A 65 -16.90 -1.35 7.03
N LEU A 66 -15.88 -0.50 7.12
CA LEU A 66 -15.74 0.47 8.21
C LEU A 66 -16.98 1.36 8.31
N SER A 67 -17.45 1.92 7.19
CA SER A 67 -18.62 2.81 7.16
C SER A 67 -19.92 2.15 7.65
N HIS A 68 -20.02 0.82 7.61
CA HIS A 68 -21.16 0.06 8.14
C HIS A 68 -20.96 -0.43 9.58
N LEU A 69 -19.72 -0.76 9.97
CA LEU A 69 -19.39 -1.32 11.27
C LEU A 69 -19.13 -0.26 12.34
N THR A 70 -18.68 0.94 11.94
CA THR A 70 -18.48 2.05 12.87
C THR A 70 -19.80 2.79 13.03
N ALA A 71 -20.32 2.84 14.26
CA ALA A 71 -21.42 3.74 14.60
C ALA A 71 -21.06 5.17 14.19
N ARG A 72 -22.03 5.90 13.61
CA ARG A 72 -21.83 7.33 13.32
C ARG A 72 -21.52 8.02 14.64
N PRO A 73 -20.34 8.66 14.79
CA PRO A 73 -20.08 9.43 15.99
C PRO A 73 -21.13 10.52 16.10
N GLY A 74 -21.54 10.84 17.33
CA GLY A 74 -22.28 12.06 17.60
C GLY A 74 -21.51 13.29 17.08
N PRO A 75 -22.16 14.46 16.98
CA PRO A 75 -21.52 15.68 16.49
C PRO A 75 -20.24 15.97 17.28
N THR A 76 -19.09 15.87 16.62
CA THR A 76 -17.79 16.22 17.19
C THR A 76 -17.47 17.66 16.88
N THR A 77 -17.09 18.42 17.91
CA THR A 77 -16.61 19.81 17.82
C THR A 77 -15.11 19.89 17.54
N ALA A 78 -14.41 18.75 17.54
CA ALA A 78 -12.98 18.70 17.29
C ALA A 78 -12.70 19.10 15.83
N LEU A 79 -11.93 20.18 15.67
CA LEU A 79 -11.50 20.66 14.39
C LEU A 79 -10.11 20.10 14.07
N LEU A 80 -9.96 19.54 12.88
CA LEU A 80 -8.68 19.06 12.39
C LEU A 80 -8.11 20.02 11.35
N SER A 81 -6.80 20.27 11.42
CA SER A 81 -6.13 21.10 10.44
C SER A 81 -6.22 20.47 9.03
N ALA A 82 -6.41 21.31 8.02
CA ALA A 82 -6.42 20.84 6.63
C ALA A 82 -5.09 20.16 6.23
N ALA A 83 -3.98 20.55 6.86
CA ALA A 83 -2.67 19.95 6.66
C ALA A 83 -2.62 18.50 7.16
N MET A 84 -3.26 18.16 8.29
CA MET A 84 -3.34 16.79 8.79
C MET A 84 -4.12 15.90 7.83
N HIS A 85 -5.28 16.37 7.34
CA HIS A 85 -6.06 15.66 6.33
C HIS A 85 -5.25 15.36 5.07
N ARG A 86 -4.52 16.37 4.54
CA ARG A 86 -3.64 16.18 3.39
C ARG A 86 -2.51 15.19 3.69
N GLY A 87 -1.91 15.28 4.87
CA GLY A 87 -0.85 14.36 5.31
C GLY A 87 -1.29 12.91 5.31
N ILE A 88 -2.49 12.60 5.81
CA ILE A 88 -3.01 11.22 5.86
C ILE A 88 -3.33 10.70 4.46
N HIS A 89 -3.94 11.51 3.60
CA HIS A 89 -4.15 11.11 2.20
C HIS A 89 -2.83 10.96 1.44
N GLY A 90 -1.82 11.77 1.76
CA GLY A 90 -0.46 11.63 1.26
C GLY A 90 0.16 10.29 1.69
N VAL A 91 0.04 9.91 2.96
CA VAL A 91 0.50 8.60 3.46
C VAL A 91 -0.22 7.45 2.75
N LEU A 92 -1.55 7.55 2.56
CA LEU A 92 -2.30 6.54 1.81
C LEU A 92 -1.76 6.35 0.39
N GLY A 93 -1.57 7.46 -0.33
CA GLY A 93 -1.01 7.44 -1.68
C GLY A 93 0.40 6.87 -1.71
N LEU A 94 1.25 7.29 -0.77
CA LEU A 94 2.62 6.82 -0.66
C LEU A 94 2.70 5.32 -0.38
N VAL A 95 1.95 4.81 0.60
CA VAL A 95 1.89 3.37 0.91
C VAL A 95 1.40 2.56 -0.29
N PHE A 96 0.38 3.05 -1.01
CA PHE A 96 -0.13 2.41 -2.22
C PHE A 96 0.94 2.34 -3.32
N VAL A 97 1.63 3.45 -3.58
CA VAL A 97 2.72 3.51 -4.58
C VAL A 97 3.89 2.61 -4.17
N THR A 98 4.28 2.60 -2.89
CA THR A 98 5.33 1.69 -2.39
C THR A 98 4.95 0.22 -2.55
N ALA A 99 3.68 -0.14 -2.34
CA ALA A 99 3.21 -1.50 -2.58
C ALA A 99 3.25 -1.87 -4.08
N MET A 100 2.90 -0.94 -4.97
CA MET A 100 3.03 -1.13 -6.42
C MET A 100 4.49 -1.30 -6.86
N SER A 101 5.42 -0.49 -6.34
CA SER A 101 6.85 -0.67 -6.66
C SER A 101 7.38 -2.01 -6.15
N GLY A 102 6.86 -2.50 -5.01
CA GLY A 102 7.16 -3.84 -4.50
C GLY A 102 6.71 -4.97 -5.44
N ALA A 103 5.59 -4.81 -6.15
CA ALA A 103 5.19 -5.76 -7.20
C ALA A 103 6.16 -5.76 -8.39
N ILE A 104 6.71 -4.60 -8.76
CA ILE A 104 7.72 -4.51 -9.81
C ILE A 104 8.99 -5.24 -9.37
N VAL A 105 9.45 -5.01 -8.13
CA VAL A 105 10.60 -5.70 -7.54
C VAL A 105 10.41 -7.22 -7.54
N ALA A 106 9.21 -7.69 -7.15
CA ALA A 106 8.90 -9.11 -7.14
C ALA A 106 8.89 -9.71 -8.56
N GLY A 107 8.29 -9.02 -9.53
CA GLY A 107 8.19 -9.46 -10.92
C GLY A 107 9.56 -9.55 -11.62
N LEU A 108 10.44 -8.59 -11.35
CA LEU A 108 11.82 -8.57 -11.86
C LEU A 108 12.77 -9.49 -11.09
N ARG A 109 12.32 -10.11 -9.99
CA ARG A 109 13.18 -10.82 -9.01
C ARG A 109 14.31 -9.92 -8.48
N ALA A 110 14.07 -8.61 -8.45
CA ALA A 110 15.04 -7.59 -8.11
C ALA A 110 15.48 -7.64 -6.63
N GLY A 111 14.72 -8.32 -5.77
CA GLY A 111 15.11 -8.57 -4.38
C GLY A 111 16.39 -9.41 -4.21
N LEU A 112 16.89 -10.04 -5.27
CA LEU A 112 18.11 -10.87 -5.28
C LEU A 112 19.35 -10.15 -5.84
N VAL A 113 19.23 -8.86 -6.23
CA VAL A 113 20.33 -8.14 -6.91
C VAL A 113 21.34 -7.62 -5.89
N TYR A 114 20.90 -6.75 -4.97
CA TYR A 114 21.71 -6.29 -3.85
C TYR A 114 21.08 -6.74 -2.53
N ASN A 115 21.80 -7.52 -1.72
CA ASN A 115 21.28 -8.08 -0.46
C ASN A 115 21.96 -7.49 0.79
N SER A 116 22.43 -6.24 0.70
CA SER A 116 22.93 -5.43 1.80
C SER A 116 21.99 -4.26 2.10
N PHE A 117 22.06 -3.71 3.32
CA PHE A 117 21.33 -2.53 3.77
C PHE A 117 22.17 -1.77 4.82
N PRO A 118 22.18 -0.42 4.86
CA PRO A 118 21.39 0.50 4.02
C PRO A 118 21.97 0.71 2.61
N LYS A 119 23.27 0.48 2.43
CA LYS A 119 23.93 0.55 1.11
C LYS A 119 23.54 -0.61 0.20
N MET A 120 23.64 -0.41 -1.10
CA MET A 120 23.57 -1.44 -2.14
C MET A 120 25.01 -1.84 -2.51
N ALA A 121 25.46 -2.96 -1.93
CA ALA A 121 26.87 -3.33 -1.80
C ALA A 121 27.71 -2.22 -1.13
N ASP A 122 28.74 -1.73 -1.80
CA ASP A 122 29.63 -0.68 -1.35
C ASP A 122 29.09 0.74 -1.60
N ARG A 123 27.97 0.88 -2.33
CA ARG A 123 27.46 2.17 -2.84
C ARG A 123 26.10 2.55 -2.26
N TRP A 124 25.87 3.85 -2.12
CA TRP A 124 24.54 4.39 -1.80
C TRP A 124 23.61 4.41 -3.01
N VAL A 125 24.17 4.73 -4.18
CA VAL A 125 23.48 4.68 -5.48
C VAL A 125 24.32 3.79 -6.40
N PRO A 126 23.80 2.64 -6.85
CA PRO A 126 24.50 1.78 -7.80
C PRO A 126 24.76 2.51 -9.13
N SER A 127 25.84 2.16 -9.82
CA SER A 127 26.21 2.82 -11.09
C SER A 127 25.34 2.38 -12.28
N ASP A 128 24.63 1.27 -12.14
CA ASP A 128 23.83 0.60 -13.15
C ASP A 128 22.33 0.96 -13.09
N ILE A 129 21.91 1.91 -12.25
CA ILE A 129 20.50 2.37 -12.16
C ILE A 129 19.95 3.02 -13.46
N MET A 130 20.82 3.30 -14.44
CA MET A 130 20.43 3.90 -15.72
C MET A 130 21.08 3.15 -16.89
N ALA A 131 21.36 1.86 -16.72
CA ALA A 131 22.10 1.05 -17.68
C ALA A 131 21.29 0.71 -18.96
N LEU A 132 19.96 0.65 -18.88
CA LEU A 132 19.11 0.33 -20.03
C LEU A 132 18.83 1.57 -20.89
N GLU A 133 18.61 1.36 -22.18
CA GLU A 133 18.07 2.34 -23.11
C GLU A 133 16.72 1.88 -23.67
N PRO A 134 15.72 2.77 -23.83
CA PRO A 134 15.74 4.18 -23.45
C PRO A 134 15.74 4.37 -21.92
N LYS A 135 16.36 5.44 -21.41
CA LYS A 135 16.50 5.68 -19.94
C LYS A 135 15.24 5.45 -19.10
N LEU A 136 14.04 5.76 -19.61
CA LEU A 136 12.78 5.56 -18.91
C LEU A 136 12.44 4.09 -18.61
N SER A 137 12.95 3.13 -19.38
CA SER A 137 12.70 1.71 -19.11
C SER A 137 13.30 1.26 -17.78
N ASN A 138 14.40 1.89 -17.32
CA ASN A 138 15.08 1.50 -16.09
C ASN A 138 14.14 1.48 -14.87
N PHE A 139 13.23 2.44 -14.75
CA PHE A 139 12.29 2.52 -13.62
C PHE A 139 11.36 1.30 -13.48
N THR A 140 11.17 0.51 -14.55
CA THR A 140 10.23 -0.63 -14.54
C THR A 140 10.81 -1.94 -15.07
N GLU A 141 11.96 -1.90 -15.72
CA GLU A 141 12.60 -3.06 -16.36
C GLU A 141 14.00 -3.33 -15.82
N ASN A 142 14.68 -2.34 -15.23
CA ASN A 142 16.00 -2.54 -14.62
C ASN A 142 15.82 -2.99 -13.16
N PRO A 143 16.25 -4.23 -12.81
CA PRO A 143 16.09 -4.76 -11.46
C PRO A 143 16.77 -3.89 -10.39
N THR A 144 17.97 -3.37 -10.66
CA THR A 144 18.70 -2.51 -9.72
C THR A 144 17.94 -1.23 -9.43
N THR A 145 17.36 -0.61 -10.46
CA THR A 145 16.60 0.64 -10.33
C THR A 145 15.31 0.42 -9.57
N ALA A 146 14.54 -0.61 -9.96
CA ALA A 146 13.31 -0.97 -9.26
C ALA A 146 13.56 -1.29 -7.77
N GLN A 147 14.66 -2.00 -7.46
CA GLN A 147 15.06 -2.28 -6.09
C GLN A 147 15.43 -0.99 -5.33
N PHE A 148 16.22 -0.11 -5.94
CA PHE A 148 16.60 1.18 -5.36
C PHE A 148 15.37 2.05 -5.07
N ASP A 149 14.51 2.26 -6.06
CA ASP A 149 13.30 3.06 -5.93
C ASP A 149 12.38 2.54 -4.83
N HIS A 150 12.20 1.22 -4.76
CA HIS A 150 11.39 0.60 -3.71
C HIS A 150 11.98 0.82 -2.31
N ARG A 151 13.30 0.77 -2.14
CA ARG A 151 13.97 1.07 -0.86
C ARG A 151 13.71 2.52 -0.44
N ILE A 152 13.93 3.47 -1.34
CA ILE A 152 13.71 4.90 -1.07
C ILE A 152 12.24 5.17 -0.73
N LEU A 153 11.30 4.56 -1.45
CA LEU A 153 9.87 4.65 -1.15
C LEU A 153 9.53 4.05 0.22
N GLY A 154 10.13 2.91 0.59
CA GLY A 154 9.96 2.28 1.90
C GLY A 154 10.48 3.13 3.06
N GLU A 155 11.69 3.68 2.92
CA GLU A 155 12.27 4.62 3.89
C GLU A 155 11.43 5.89 4.02
N SER A 156 10.95 6.43 2.90
CA SER A 156 10.06 7.59 2.86
C SER A 156 8.76 7.34 3.63
N VAL A 157 8.17 6.14 3.51
CA VAL A 157 6.98 5.76 4.30
C VAL A 157 7.29 5.84 5.79
N VAL A 158 8.40 5.27 6.25
CA VAL A 158 8.78 5.29 7.68
C VAL A 158 8.97 6.72 8.18
N VAL A 159 9.68 7.56 7.43
CA VAL A 159 9.94 8.96 7.78
C VAL A 159 8.63 9.75 7.85
N VAL A 160 7.80 9.69 6.81
CA VAL A 160 6.54 10.45 6.74
C VAL A 160 5.54 9.97 7.80
N VAL A 161 5.41 8.65 8.01
CA VAL A 161 4.52 8.10 9.05
C VAL A 161 5.00 8.49 10.44
N THR A 162 6.32 8.44 10.70
CA THR A 162 6.88 8.85 11.99
C THR A 162 6.65 10.35 12.23
N GLY A 163 6.86 11.19 11.21
CA GLY A 163 6.57 12.63 11.29
C GLY A 163 5.08 12.92 11.54
N LEU A 164 4.19 12.24 10.81
CA LEU A 164 2.74 12.33 10.99
C LEU A 164 2.34 11.90 12.41
N TRP A 165 2.95 10.84 12.94
CA TRP A 165 2.70 10.36 14.30
C TRP A 165 3.16 11.36 15.36
N LEU A 166 4.39 11.89 15.25
CA LEU A 166 4.95 12.87 16.17
C LEU A 166 4.08 14.14 16.24
N TRP A 167 3.54 14.56 15.11
CA TRP A 167 2.63 15.69 15.04
C TRP A 167 1.23 15.34 15.56
N GLY A 168 0.66 14.22 15.09
CA GLY A 168 -0.72 13.80 15.38
C GLY A 168 -0.97 13.38 16.82
N ARG A 169 0.03 12.81 17.52
CA ARG A 169 -0.10 12.41 18.93
C ARG A 169 -0.38 13.59 19.87
N LYS A 170 -0.01 14.81 19.46
CA LYS A 170 -0.25 16.05 20.21
C LYS A 170 -1.61 16.68 19.90
N GLN A 171 -2.33 16.18 18.88
CA GLN A 171 -3.61 16.73 18.46
C GLN A 171 -4.78 16.16 19.29
N PRO A 172 -5.91 16.89 19.41
CA PRO A 172 -7.11 16.45 20.13
C PRO A 172 -7.92 15.41 19.31
N LEU A 173 -7.28 14.29 18.97
CA LEU A 173 -7.89 13.21 18.21
C LEU A 173 -8.79 12.34 19.11
N PRO A 174 -9.94 11.85 18.61
CA PRO A 174 -10.75 10.84 19.30
C PRO A 174 -9.94 9.58 19.66
N PRO A 175 -10.30 8.83 20.71
CA PRO A 175 -9.52 7.66 21.15
C PRO A 175 -9.27 6.62 20.05
N ARG A 176 -10.28 6.34 19.21
CA ARG A 176 -10.13 5.40 18.07
C ARG A 176 -9.15 5.91 17.02
N ALA A 177 -9.19 7.20 16.69
CA ALA A 177 -8.23 7.81 15.77
C ALA A 177 -6.81 7.83 16.34
N LYS A 178 -6.65 8.09 17.65
CA LYS A 178 -5.34 7.97 18.32
C LYS A 178 -4.81 6.54 18.25
N LYS A 179 -5.65 5.55 18.52
CA LYS A 179 -5.29 4.13 18.40
C LYS A 179 -4.84 3.80 16.98
N ALA A 180 -5.61 4.20 15.96
CA ALA A 180 -5.24 4.02 14.56
C ALA A 180 -3.90 4.68 14.21
N LEU A 181 -3.64 5.89 14.73
CA LEU A 181 -2.37 6.60 14.54
C LEU A 181 -1.18 5.84 15.16
N HIS A 182 -1.33 5.27 16.36
CA HIS A 182 -0.28 4.44 16.98
C HIS A 182 -0.08 3.12 16.22
N CYS A 183 -1.16 2.47 15.80
CA CYS A 183 -1.09 1.27 14.96
C CYS A 183 -0.39 1.56 13.63
N LEU A 184 -0.60 2.75 13.04
CA LEU A 184 0.02 3.13 11.78
C LEU A 184 1.55 3.19 11.91
N LEU A 185 2.05 3.79 12.99
CA LEU A 185 3.48 3.82 13.29
C LEU A 185 4.03 2.40 13.46
N ALA A 186 3.39 1.58 14.27
CA ALA A 186 3.83 0.21 14.52
C ALA A 186 3.85 -0.63 13.24
N ALA A 187 2.80 -0.52 12.40
CA ALA A 187 2.71 -1.22 11.13
C ALA A 187 3.80 -0.76 10.14
N ALA A 188 4.12 0.54 10.09
CA ALA A 188 5.14 1.07 9.19
C ALA A 188 6.54 0.54 9.56
N TRP A 189 6.88 0.53 10.85
CA TRP A 189 8.16 -0.02 11.32
C TRP A 189 8.23 -1.53 11.18
N LEU A 190 7.14 -2.26 11.48
CA LEU A 190 7.08 -3.70 11.24
C LEU A 190 7.26 -4.03 9.76
N GLN A 191 6.63 -3.26 8.87
CA GLN A 191 6.76 -3.42 7.44
C GLN A 191 8.20 -3.19 6.96
N ALA A 192 8.86 -2.13 7.44
CA ALA A 192 10.25 -1.86 7.12
C ALA A 192 11.17 -2.99 7.61
N THR A 193 10.96 -3.48 8.83
CA THR A 193 11.70 -4.63 9.37
C THR A 193 11.50 -5.86 8.49
N LEU A 194 10.25 -6.20 8.13
CA LEU A 194 9.96 -7.32 7.24
C LEU A 194 10.67 -7.15 5.89
N GLY A 195 10.63 -5.97 5.28
CA GLY A 195 11.28 -5.68 4.00
C GLY A 195 12.79 -5.84 4.04
N VAL A 196 13.44 -5.28 5.07
CA VAL A 196 14.88 -5.43 5.30
C VAL A 196 15.22 -6.89 5.60
N SER A 197 14.44 -7.60 6.40
CA SER A 197 14.66 -9.03 6.65
C SER A 197 14.53 -9.86 5.37
N THR A 198 13.49 -9.65 4.56
CA THR A 198 13.32 -10.31 3.25
C THR A 198 14.53 -10.05 2.35
N LEU A 199 15.04 -8.82 2.35
CA LEU A 199 16.22 -8.43 1.57
C LEU A 199 17.49 -9.16 2.04
N LEU A 200 17.83 -9.08 3.33
CA LEU A 200 19.08 -9.62 3.87
C LEU A 200 19.14 -11.16 3.83
N THR A 201 17.98 -11.81 3.77
CA THR A 201 17.86 -13.28 3.76
C THR A 201 17.59 -13.87 2.37
N TYR A 202 17.80 -13.10 1.30
CA TYR A 202 17.66 -13.55 -0.09
C TYR A 202 16.23 -14.01 -0.45
N VAL A 203 15.23 -13.23 -0.02
CA VAL A 203 13.82 -13.37 -0.37
C VAL A 203 13.21 -14.76 -0.04
N PRO A 204 13.29 -15.25 1.22
CA PRO A 204 12.56 -16.47 1.60
C PRO A 204 11.07 -16.26 1.42
N VAL A 205 10.38 -17.24 0.83
CA VAL A 205 8.96 -17.12 0.47
C VAL A 205 8.09 -16.74 1.66
N SER A 206 8.35 -17.28 2.85
CA SER A 206 7.64 -16.93 4.08
C SER A 206 7.77 -15.45 4.41
N LEU A 207 8.99 -14.92 4.46
CA LEU A 207 9.24 -13.50 4.74
C LEU A 207 8.71 -12.58 3.64
N ALA A 208 8.90 -12.94 2.37
CA ALA A 208 8.37 -12.17 1.25
C ALA A 208 6.83 -12.09 1.28
N SER A 209 6.17 -13.20 1.61
CA SER A 209 4.71 -13.26 1.75
C SER A 209 4.24 -12.48 2.98
N SER A 210 4.95 -12.58 4.11
CA SER A 210 4.68 -11.77 5.30
C SER A 210 4.86 -10.28 5.02
N HIS A 211 5.86 -9.88 4.24
CA HIS A 211 6.07 -8.49 3.82
C HIS A 211 4.93 -8.00 2.92
N GLN A 212 4.42 -8.82 2.00
CA GLN A 212 3.23 -8.45 1.20
C GLN A 212 1.98 -8.30 2.08
N ALA A 213 1.74 -9.24 3.01
CA ALA A 213 0.64 -9.16 3.95
C ALA A 213 0.75 -7.94 4.90
N GLY A 214 1.97 -7.60 5.30
CA GLY A 214 2.28 -6.41 6.07
C GLY A 214 1.98 -5.11 5.31
N ALA A 215 2.25 -5.07 3.99
CA ALA A 215 1.90 -3.93 3.14
C ALA A 215 0.38 -3.70 3.09
N VAL A 216 -0.40 -4.78 2.95
CA VAL A 216 -1.87 -4.71 3.03
C VAL A 216 -2.29 -4.20 4.41
N THR A 217 -1.72 -4.76 5.49
CA THR A 217 -2.02 -4.36 6.87
C THR A 217 -1.74 -2.87 7.10
N LEU A 218 -0.59 -2.37 6.63
CA LEU A 218 -0.23 -0.96 6.70
C LEU A 218 -1.24 -0.08 5.96
N LEU A 219 -1.65 -0.48 4.75
CA LEU A 219 -2.70 0.20 3.99
C LEU A 219 -4.04 0.19 4.73
N SER A 220 -4.45 -0.93 5.33
CA SER A 220 -5.68 -1.04 6.11
C SER A 220 -5.69 -0.08 7.30
N VAL A 221 -4.58 0.02 8.03
CA VAL A 221 -4.46 0.92 9.18
C VAL A 221 -4.46 2.39 8.74
N ALA A 222 -3.81 2.71 7.62
CA ALA A 222 -3.86 4.05 7.03
C ALA A 222 -5.29 4.42 6.60
N LEU A 223 -6.03 3.49 6.00
CA LEU A 223 -7.44 3.67 5.62
C LEU A 223 -8.32 3.86 6.85
N TRP A 224 -8.08 3.07 7.90
CA TRP A 224 -8.79 3.20 9.17
C TRP A 224 -8.57 4.58 9.79
N LEU A 225 -7.33 5.06 9.87
CA LEU A 225 -7.05 6.41 10.37
C LEU A 225 -7.76 7.48 9.52
N ALA A 226 -7.68 7.39 8.19
CA ALA A 226 -8.36 8.33 7.30
C ALA A 226 -9.88 8.31 7.47
N HIS A 227 -10.46 7.15 7.73
CA HIS A 227 -11.89 6.97 7.97
C HIS A 227 -12.34 7.63 9.27
N GLU A 228 -11.62 7.39 10.38
CA GLU A 228 -11.92 8.00 11.68
C GLU A 228 -11.84 9.54 11.60
N LEU A 229 -10.90 10.07 10.82
CA LEU A 229 -10.68 11.51 10.70
C LEU A 229 -11.59 12.21 9.69
N LYS A 230 -12.23 11.49 8.76
CA LYS A 230 -13.29 12.05 7.89
C LYS A 230 -14.46 12.62 8.70
N LEU A 231 -14.69 12.10 9.90
CA LEU A 231 -15.81 12.46 10.75
C LEU A 231 -15.56 13.77 11.53
N LEU A 232 -14.31 14.24 11.56
CA LEU A 232 -13.94 15.52 12.15
C LEU A 232 -14.26 16.67 11.18
N ARG A 233 -14.76 17.78 11.73
CA ARG A 233 -14.98 19.01 10.94
C ARG A 233 -13.63 19.63 10.58
N ARG A 234 -13.49 20.13 9.34
CA ARG A 234 -12.30 20.87 8.91
C ARG A 234 -12.34 22.28 9.49
N ILE A 235 -11.20 22.81 9.93
CA ILE A 235 -11.06 24.25 10.21
C ILE A 235 -11.31 25.01 8.89
N PRO A 236 -12.34 25.87 8.79
CA PRO A 236 -12.48 26.78 7.66
C PRO A 236 -11.23 27.67 7.60
N LYS A 237 -10.62 27.78 6.41
CA LYS A 237 -9.48 28.69 6.21
C LYS A 237 -9.92 30.13 6.33
#